data_AF-A0A0B4CAN5-F1
#
_entry.id   AF-A0A0B4CAN5-F1
#
_cell.length_a   1.000
_cell.length_b   1.000
_cell.length_c   1.000
_cell.angle_alpha   90.00
_cell.angle_beta   90.00
_cell.angle_gamma   90.00
#
_symmetry.space_group_name_H-M   'P 1'
#
loop_
_entity.id
_entity.type
_entity.pdbx_description
1 polymer ?
#
loop_
_entity_poly.entity_id
_entity_poly.type
_entity_poly.pdbx_seq_one_letter_code
_entity_poly.pdbx_strand_id
1 'polypeptide(L)'
;MAWKFPHAAEVILDVSRTAELLVASPETGVSKPFTLARDKGTAPLVSICFAGNCLDVLAMAHEFGHAVQYSINADVFVNPVQREIAAFVSERVLLEYVGMLGHPSASGIRSAHISDDAIYLGGDAQSLSLALTNPAAPYRYRWNYPLARYCAARIFAICQNDRLWNAIQGRVLLSDLLETLPGTKN
;
A
#
# COMPACT_ATOMS: atom_id res chain seq x y z
N MET A 1 1.92 11.59 -5.07
CA MET A 1 1.28 11.55 -3.74
C MET A 1 0.99 12.95 -3.17
N ALA A 2 1.96 13.89 -3.17
CA ALA A 2 1.78 15.23 -2.56
C ALA A 2 0.58 16.03 -3.11
N TRP A 3 0.30 15.97 -4.41
CA TRP A 3 -0.86 16.65 -5.00
C TRP A 3 -2.21 16.19 -4.42
N LYS A 4 -2.29 14.90 -4.01
CA LYS A 4 -3.49 14.30 -3.43
C LYS A 4 -3.68 14.68 -1.95
N PHE A 5 -2.58 14.95 -1.25
CA PHE A 5 -2.56 15.31 0.16
C PHE A 5 -1.84 16.65 0.39
N PRO A 6 -2.45 17.80 0.01
CA PRO A 6 -1.79 19.10 0.11
C PRO A 6 -1.34 19.44 1.54
N HIS A 7 -2.13 19.09 2.55
CA HIS A 7 -1.81 19.33 3.97
C HIS A 7 -0.60 18.50 4.46
N ALA A 8 -0.26 17.42 3.75
CA ALA A 8 0.88 16.55 4.06
C ALA A 8 1.97 16.63 2.99
N ALA A 9 1.90 17.61 2.07
CA ALA A 9 2.83 17.71 0.95
C ALA A 9 4.28 17.85 1.42
N GLU A 10 4.52 18.59 2.50
CA GLU A 10 5.86 18.79 3.06
C GLU A 10 6.51 17.46 3.44
N VAL A 11 5.85 16.64 4.26
CA VAL A 11 6.41 15.35 4.69
C VAL A 11 6.54 14.36 3.53
N ILE A 12 5.58 14.32 2.61
CA ILE A 12 5.66 13.46 1.43
C ILE A 12 6.86 13.84 0.56
N LEU A 13 7.05 15.13 0.32
CA LEU A 13 8.17 15.63 -0.47
C LEU A 13 9.50 15.42 0.26
N ASP A 14 9.51 15.54 1.58
CA ASP A 14 10.69 15.25 2.38
C ASP A 14 11.12 13.79 2.25
N VAL A 15 10.18 12.85 2.43
CA VAL A 15 10.44 11.42 2.24
C VAL A 15 10.93 11.12 0.82
N SER A 16 10.36 11.78 -0.21
CA SER A 16 10.83 11.59 -1.59
C SER A 16 12.28 12.05 -1.85
N ARG A 17 12.80 12.94 -1.00
CA ARG A 17 14.18 13.43 -1.09
C ARG A 17 15.14 12.66 -0.19
N THR A 18 14.67 12.20 0.95
CA THR A 18 15.52 11.65 2.02
C THR A 18 15.51 10.12 2.07
N ALA A 19 14.43 9.46 1.64
CA ALA A 19 14.36 8.00 1.61
C ALA A 19 15.52 7.43 0.77
N GLU A 20 16.25 6.48 1.37
CA GLU A 20 17.31 5.79 0.65
C GLU A 20 16.66 4.81 -0.33
N LEU A 21 17.07 4.86 -1.60
CA LEU A 21 16.57 3.96 -2.63
C LEU A 21 17.65 2.96 -3.02
N LEU A 22 17.41 1.69 -2.73
CA LEU A 22 18.20 0.57 -3.22
C LEU A 22 17.51 -0.04 -4.44
N VAL A 23 18.13 0.08 -5.61
CA VAL A 23 17.65 -0.56 -6.84
C VAL A 23 18.48 -1.81 -7.10
N ALA A 24 17.88 -2.98 -6.89
CA ALA A 24 18.51 -4.25 -7.22
C ALA A 24 18.26 -4.62 -8.69
N SER A 25 19.25 -5.24 -9.33
CA SER A 25 19.06 -5.89 -10.64
C SER A 25 18.38 -7.25 -10.44
N PRO A 26 17.45 -7.66 -11.32
CA PRO A 26 16.87 -9.00 -11.29
C PRO A 26 17.91 -10.14 -11.30
N GLU A 27 19.11 -9.86 -11.82
CA GLU A 27 20.24 -10.78 -11.94
C GLU A 27 20.87 -11.16 -10.60
N THR A 28 20.64 -10.39 -9.53
CA THR A 28 21.26 -10.64 -8.21
C THR A 28 20.49 -11.64 -7.35
N GLY A 29 19.46 -12.31 -7.88
CA GLY A 29 18.65 -13.28 -7.14
C GLY A 29 17.62 -12.60 -6.24
N VAL A 30 16.53 -12.13 -6.87
CA VAL A 30 15.25 -11.64 -6.33
C VAL A 30 15.17 -11.45 -4.80
N SER A 31 15.44 -10.23 -4.34
CA SER A 31 14.73 -9.70 -3.18
C SER A 31 13.36 -9.22 -3.64
N LYS A 32 12.28 -9.65 -2.97
CA LYS A 32 10.99 -8.95 -3.12
C LYS A 32 11.18 -7.48 -2.73
N PRO A 33 10.43 -6.54 -3.33
CA PRO A 33 10.35 -5.17 -2.84
C PRO A 33 10.07 -5.14 -1.35
N PHE A 34 10.72 -4.22 -0.64
CA PHE A 34 10.47 -4.00 0.78
C PHE A 34 10.85 -2.59 1.20
N THR A 35 10.25 -2.16 2.31
CA THR A 35 10.62 -0.92 3.00
C THR A 35 11.03 -1.24 4.42
N LEU A 36 12.22 -0.77 4.83
CA LEU A 36 12.68 -0.86 6.21
C LEU A 36 12.50 0.48 6.91
N ALA A 37 11.72 0.45 8.00
CA ALA A 37 11.79 1.47 9.02
C ALA A 37 13.17 1.40 9.70
N ARG A 38 13.76 2.55 9.97
CA ARG A 38 15.03 2.70 10.69
C ARG A 38 14.80 3.49 11.98
N ASP A 39 15.87 3.70 12.74
CA ASP A 39 15.81 4.46 13.98
C ASP A 39 15.23 5.86 13.78
N LYS A 40 14.61 6.40 14.83
CA LYS A 40 14.00 7.73 14.81
C LYS A 40 14.96 8.78 14.26
N GLY A 41 14.47 9.57 13.29
CA GLY A 41 15.26 10.60 12.60
C GLY A 41 16.13 10.07 11.47
N THR A 42 16.13 8.75 11.22
CA THR A 42 16.78 8.14 10.06
C THR A 42 15.77 7.93 8.95
N ALA A 43 16.15 8.27 7.72
CA ALA A 43 15.29 8.06 6.57
C ALA A 43 15.03 6.57 6.32
N PRO A 44 13.81 6.19 5.88
CA PRO A 44 13.49 4.81 5.53
C PRO A 44 14.31 4.34 4.32
N LEU A 45 14.56 3.03 4.27
CA LEU A 45 15.14 2.38 3.09
C LEU A 45 14.02 1.77 2.26
N VAL A 46 13.93 2.14 0.99
CA VAL A 46 13.08 1.51 -0.02
C VAL A 46 13.94 0.65 -0.93
N SER A 47 13.63 -0.63 -1.01
CA SER A 47 14.30 -1.60 -1.89
C SER A 47 13.35 -2.03 -3.00
N ILE A 48 13.77 -1.85 -4.25
CA ILE A 48 12.99 -2.25 -5.44
C ILE A 48 13.87 -3.09 -6.36
N CYS A 49 13.31 -4.19 -6.86
CA CYS A 49 13.88 -4.93 -7.98
C CYS A 49 13.26 -4.38 -9.28
N PHE A 50 13.92 -3.44 -9.95
CA PHE A 50 13.32 -2.70 -11.07
C PHE A 50 13.75 -3.31 -12.42
N ALA A 51 12.83 -3.96 -13.12
CA ALA A 51 13.01 -4.57 -14.43
C ALA A 51 12.43 -3.72 -15.59
N GLY A 52 11.89 -2.52 -15.30
CA GLY A 52 11.32 -1.61 -16.29
C GLY A 52 9.89 -1.93 -16.70
N ASN A 53 9.16 -2.74 -15.93
CA ASN A 53 7.78 -3.11 -16.23
C ASN A 53 6.77 -2.34 -15.35
N CYS A 54 5.47 -2.46 -15.68
CA CYS A 54 4.40 -1.75 -14.97
C CYS A 54 4.19 -2.21 -13.51
N LEU A 55 4.52 -3.45 -13.17
CA LEU A 55 4.48 -3.95 -11.79
C LEU A 55 5.56 -3.28 -10.94
N ASP A 56 6.72 -2.98 -11.50
CA ASP A 56 7.79 -2.31 -10.75
C ASP A 56 7.38 -0.88 -10.34
N VAL A 57 6.59 -0.20 -11.18
CA VAL A 57 6.05 1.13 -10.86
C VAL A 57 5.01 1.04 -9.74
N LEU A 58 4.18 -0.01 -9.72
CA LEU A 58 3.24 -0.28 -8.63
C LEU A 58 3.98 -0.61 -7.34
N ALA A 59 5.00 -1.47 -7.40
CA ALA A 59 5.86 -1.79 -6.27
C ALA A 59 6.54 -0.53 -5.71
N MET A 60 7.05 0.36 -6.57
CA MET A 60 7.60 1.63 -6.13
C MET A 60 6.56 2.47 -5.37
N ALA A 61 5.34 2.58 -5.87
CA ALA A 61 4.27 3.32 -5.18
C ALA A 61 3.87 2.66 -3.84
N HIS A 62 3.85 1.33 -3.81
CA HIS A 62 3.57 0.52 -2.64
C HIS A 62 4.60 0.79 -1.53
N GLU A 63 5.89 0.59 -1.83
CA GLU A 63 6.97 0.79 -0.89
C GLU A 63 7.13 2.26 -0.48
N PHE A 64 6.93 3.19 -1.41
CA PHE A 64 6.92 4.62 -1.07
C PHE A 64 5.78 4.96 -0.08
N GLY A 65 4.63 4.28 -0.19
CA GLY A 65 3.55 4.38 0.78
C GLY A 65 3.97 3.96 2.19
N HIS A 66 4.71 2.85 2.31
CA HIS A 66 5.32 2.45 3.58
C HIS A 66 6.33 3.45 4.09
N ALA A 67 7.20 3.97 3.22
CA ALA A 67 8.20 4.96 3.61
C ALA A 67 7.57 6.22 4.21
N VAL A 68 6.50 6.73 3.57
CA VAL A 68 5.72 7.86 4.10
C VAL A 68 5.10 7.50 5.44
N GLN A 69 4.47 6.33 5.56
CA GLN A 69 3.84 5.90 6.80
C GLN A 69 4.84 5.75 7.96
N TYR A 70 6.04 5.21 7.71
CA TYR A 70 7.07 5.07 8.74
C TYR A 70 7.60 6.42 9.20
N SER A 71 7.82 7.36 8.28
CA SER A 71 8.31 8.71 8.61
C SER A 71 7.33 9.50 9.49
N ILE A 72 6.02 9.27 9.35
CA ILE A 72 5.00 9.95 10.18
C ILE A 72 4.62 9.18 11.46
N ASN A 73 5.00 7.90 11.58
CA ASN A 73 4.66 7.03 12.71
C ASN A 73 5.90 6.40 13.38
N ALA A 74 7.05 7.08 13.38
CA ALA A 74 8.33 6.52 13.85
C ALA A 74 8.28 5.87 15.25
N ASP A 75 7.37 6.32 16.14
CA ASP A 75 7.20 5.80 17.50
C ASP A 75 5.84 5.10 17.74
N VAL A 76 5.06 4.84 16.69
CA VAL A 76 3.69 4.29 16.80
C VAL A 76 3.61 2.93 16.14
N PHE A 77 3.16 1.92 16.89
CA PHE A 77 2.86 0.63 16.32
C PHE A 77 1.65 0.73 15.38
N VAL A 78 1.90 0.57 14.08
CA VAL A 78 0.86 0.37 13.07
C VAL A 78 0.72 -1.13 12.82
N ASN A 79 -0.50 -1.67 12.86
CA ASN A 79 -0.71 -3.10 12.66
C ASN A 79 -0.50 -3.50 11.18
N PRO A 80 -0.18 -4.77 10.89
CA PRO A 80 0.13 -5.21 9.53
C PRO A 80 -0.92 -4.85 8.47
N VAL A 81 -2.22 -5.04 8.74
CA VAL A 81 -3.28 -4.69 7.79
C VAL A 81 -3.27 -3.18 7.48
N GLN A 82 -3.13 -2.34 8.50
CA GLN A 82 -3.05 -0.88 8.31
C GLN A 82 -1.80 -0.44 7.55
N ARG A 83 -0.68 -1.17 7.68
CA ARG A 83 0.52 -0.89 6.89
C ARG A 83 0.26 -1.10 5.41
N GLU A 84 -0.33 -2.24 5.09
CA GLU A 84 -0.66 -2.60 3.72
C GLU A 84 -1.76 -1.71 3.13
N ILE A 85 -2.71 -1.21 3.95
CA ILE A 85 -3.70 -0.23 3.49
C ILE A 85 -3.01 1.03 2.98
N ALA A 86 -2.01 1.55 3.69
CA ALA A 86 -1.28 2.75 3.26
C ALA A 86 -0.57 2.53 1.93
N ALA A 87 0.05 1.37 1.75
CA ALA A 87 0.72 1.00 0.51
C ALA A 87 -0.26 0.86 -0.67
N PHE A 88 -1.38 0.16 -0.48
CA PHE A 88 -2.40 0.03 -1.53
C PHE A 88 -3.14 1.34 -1.82
N VAL A 89 -3.34 2.23 -0.85
CA VAL A 89 -3.83 3.59 -1.12
C VAL A 89 -2.83 4.35 -2.00
N SER A 90 -1.53 4.17 -1.74
CA SER A 90 -0.47 4.83 -2.50
C SER A 90 -0.43 4.38 -3.97
N GLU A 91 -0.63 3.08 -4.24
CA GLU A 91 -0.83 2.57 -5.60
C GLU A 91 -2.04 3.23 -6.29
N ARG A 92 -3.15 3.43 -5.58
CA ARG A 92 -4.35 4.08 -6.15
C ARG A 92 -4.13 5.56 -6.44
N VAL A 93 -3.37 6.26 -5.60
CA VAL A 93 -2.95 7.64 -5.87
C VAL A 93 -2.08 7.70 -7.12
N LEU A 94 -1.19 6.73 -7.34
CA LEU A 94 -0.43 6.61 -8.59
C LEU A 94 -1.37 6.43 -9.78
N LEU A 95 -2.32 5.48 -9.72
CA LEU A 95 -3.26 5.20 -10.81
C LEU A 95 -4.11 6.42 -11.20
N GLU A 96 -4.60 7.17 -10.21
CA GLU A 96 -5.33 8.41 -10.43
C GLU A 96 -4.43 9.45 -11.11
N TYR A 97 -3.21 9.64 -10.60
CA TYR A 97 -2.25 10.61 -11.11
C TYR A 97 -1.85 10.34 -12.56
N VAL A 98 -1.44 9.12 -12.90
CA VAL A 98 -1.03 8.77 -14.28
C VAL A 98 -2.21 8.85 -15.25
N GLY A 99 -3.43 8.58 -14.77
CA GLY A 99 -4.65 8.77 -15.53
C GLY A 99 -4.93 10.24 -15.84
N MET A 100 -4.84 11.11 -14.83
CA MET A 100 -5.01 12.56 -14.98
C MET A 100 -4.00 13.18 -15.95
N LEU A 101 -2.76 12.68 -15.94
CA LEU A 101 -1.71 13.14 -16.87
C LEU A 101 -1.88 12.65 -18.31
N GLY A 102 -2.75 11.65 -18.54
CA GLY A 102 -2.81 10.97 -19.84
C GLY A 102 -1.49 10.27 -20.19
N HIS A 103 -0.75 9.77 -19.19
CA HIS A 103 0.58 9.18 -19.41
C HIS A 103 0.46 7.92 -20.29
N PRO A 104 1.35 7.69 -21.29
CA PRO A 104 1.25 6.54 -22.20
C PRO A 104 1.19 5.18 -21.50
N SER A 105 1.87 5.05 -20.35
CA SER A 105 1.87 3.81 -19.55
C SER A 105 0.64 3.63 -18.65
N ALA A 106 -0.30 4.59 -18.58
CA ALA A 106 -1.42 4.55 -17.63
C ALA A 106 -2.30 3.31 -17.80
N SER A 107 -2.53 2.86 -19.04
CA SER A 107 -3.28 1.62 -19.32
C SER A 107 -2.50 0.39 -18.83
N GLY A 108 -1.19 0.33 -19.10
CA GLY A 108 -0.33 -0.76 -18.66
C GLY A 108 -0.25 -0.89 -17.13
N ILE A 109 -0.10 0.23 -16.42
CA ILE A 109 -0.07 0.27 -14.95
C ILE A 109 -1.41 -0.17 -14.37
N ARG A 110 -2.53 0.28 -14.95
CA ARG A 110 -3.87 -0.14 -14.53
C ARG A 110 -4.10 -1.63 -14.76
N SER A 111 -3.71 -2.16 -15.92
CA SER A 111 -3.82 -3.59 -16.21
C SER A 111 -2.99 -4.43 -15.25
N ALA A 112 -1.75 -4.02 -14.96
CA ALA A 112 -0.89 -4.68 -13.99
C ALA A 112 -1.53 -4.71 -12.58
N HIS A 113 -2.09 -3.59 -12.12
CA HIS A 113 -2.79 -3.52 -10.85
C HIS A 113 -4.02 -4.44 -10.81
N ILE A 114 -4.78 -4.54 -11.91
CA ILE A 114 -5.93 -5.47 -12.00
C ILE A 114 -5.45 -6.91 -11.98
N SER A 115 -4.35 -7.24 -12.67
CA SER A 115 -3.77 -8.58 -12.67
C SER A 115 -3.34 -9.03 -11.27
N ASP A 116 -2.79 -8.12 -10.46
CA ASP A 116 -2.44 -8.38 -9.06
C ASP A 116 -3.65 -8.78 -8.19
N ASP A 117 -4.88 -8.40 -8.55
CA ASP A 117 -6.06 -8.79 -7.79
C ASP A 117 -6.30 -10.31 -7.84
N ALA A 118 -5.84 -11.02 -8.89
CA ALA A 118 -5.86 -12.48 -8.92
C ALA A 118 -4.98 -13.12 -7.84
N ILE A 119 -3.91 -12.42 -7.43
CA ILE A 119 -3.01 -12.84 -6.35
C ILE A 119 -3.63 -12.44 -5.00
N TYR A 120 -3.88 -11.15 -4.79
CA TYR A 120 -4.27 -10.62 -3.49
C TYR A 120 -5.72 -10.95 -3.11
N LEU A 121 -6.66 -10.76 -4.04
CA LEU A 121 -8.09 -11.02 -3.81
C LEU A 121 -8.53 -12.43 -4.27
N GLY A 122 -7.65 -13.14 -4.99
CA GLY A 122 -7.83 -14.55 -5.32
C GLY A 122 -7.06 -15.46 -4.37
N GLY A 123 -5.83 -15.80 -4.71
CA GLY A 123 -5.02 -16.81 -4.00
C GLY A 123 -4.81 -16.51 -2.50
N ASP A 124 -4.43 -15.28 -2.15
CA ASP A 124 -4.21 -14.90 -0.75
C ASP A 124 -5.53 -14.85 0.04
N ALA A 125 -6.64 -14.41 -0.57
CA ALA A 125 -7.97 -14.42 0.04
C ALA A 125 -8.47 -15.84 0.30
N GLN A 126 -8.30 -16.76 -0.66
CA GLN A 126 -8.62 -18.17 -0.48
C GLN A 126 -7.77 -18.79 0.62
N SER A 127 -6.47 -18.50 0.65
CA SER A 127 -5.57 -18.98 1.71
C SER A 127 -5.97 -18.46 3.09
N LEU A 128 -6.36 -17.19 3.22
CA LEU A 128 -6.85 -16.63 4.47
C LEU A 128 -8.16 -17.31 4.90
N SER A 129 -9.11 -17.50 3.98
CA SER A 129 -10.38 -18.17 4.26
C SER A 129 -10.18 -19.58 4.83
N LEU A 130 -9.28 -20.36 4.22
CA LEU A 130 -8.91 -21.70 4.71
C LEU A 130 -8.21 -21.66 6.08
N ALA A 131 -7.44 -20.62 6.38
CA ALA A 131 -6.78 -20.48 7.67
C ALA A 131 -7.77 -20.14 8.79
N LEU A 132 -8.78 -19.31 8.50
CA LEU A 132 -9.80 -18.91 9.48
C LEU A 132 -10.67 -20.09 9.95
N THR A 133 -10.78 -21.17 9.17
CA THR A 133 -11.50 -22.40 9.57
C THR A 133 -10.63 -23.35 10.39
N ASN A 134 -9.34 -23.07 10.55
CA ASN A 134 -8.40 -23.89 11.30
C ASN A 134 -7.73 -23.08 12.43
N PRO A 135 -8.20 -23.21 13.69
CA PRO A 135 -7.62 -22.50 14.83
C PRO A 135 -6.13 -22.78 15.09
N ALA A 136 -5.58 -23.88 14.55
CA ALA A 136 -4.17 -24.23 14.67
C ALA A 136 -3.29 -23.71 13.51
N ALA A 137 -3.87 -22.99 12.54
CA ALA A 137 -3.12 -22.48 11.40
C ALA A 137 -2.10 -21.41 11.85
N PRO A 138 -0.80 -21.56 11.53
CA PRO A 138 0.20 -20.56 11.87
C PRO A 138 -0.02 -19.29 11.04
N TYR A 139 0.09 -18.13 11.68
CA TYR A 139 -0.08 -16.85 11.01
C TYR A 139 0.90 -16.66 9.84
N ARG A 140 0.37 -16.19 8.70
CA ARG A 140 1.16 -15.80 7.52
C ARG A 140 0.91 -14.34 7.18
N TYR A 141 1.98 -13.54 7.06
CA TYR A 141 1.88 -12.10 6.79
C TYR A 141 1.10 -11.75 5.51
N ARG A 142 1.16 -12.61 4.47
CA ARG A 142 0.39 -12.40 3.24
C ARG A 142 -1.12 -12.36 3.44
N TRP A 143 -1.63 -12.91 4.55
CA TRP A 143 -3.05 -12.85 4.86
C TRP A 143 -3.55 -11.43 5.18
N ASN A 144 -2.66 -10.47 5.41
CA ASN A 144 -3.04 -9.06 5.53
C ASN A 144 -3.43 -8.44 4.19
N TYR A 145 -2.87 -8.94 3.09
CA TYR A 145 -3.02 -8.35 1.74
C TYR A 145 -4.46 -8.33 1.23
N PRO A 146 -5.26 -9.43 1.28
CA PRO A 146 -6.64 -9.40 0.82
C PRO A 146 -7.48 -8.35 1.54
N LEU A 147 -7.36 -8.29 2.88
CA LEU A 147 -8.11 -7.33 3.70
C LEU A 147 -7.67 -5.90 3.38
N ALA A 148 -6.36 -5.66 3.32
CA ALA A 148 -5.82 -4.33 3.06
C ALA A 148 -6.15 -3.83 1.65
N ARG A 149 -6.03 -4.69 0.63
CA ARG A 149 -6.37 -4.38 -0.78
C ARG A 149 -7.83 -3.98 -0.91
N TYR A 150 -8.73 -4.74 -0.28
CA TYR A 150 -10.16 -4.44 -0.25
C TYR A 150 -10.44 -3.12 0.48
N CYS A 151 -9.89 -2.94 1.68
CA CYS A 151 -10.08 -1.74 2.49
C CYS A 151 -9.56 -0.49 1.79
N ALA A 152 -8.35 -0.54 1.21
CA ALA A 152 -7.79 0.57 0.44
C ALA A 152 -8.68 0.96 -0.73
N ALA A 153 -9.26 -0.01 -1.46
CA ALA A 153 -10.21 0.25 -2.53
C ALA A 153 -11.46 0.98 -2.04
N ARG A 154 -12.05 0.50 -0.92
CA ARG A 154 -13.24 1.09 -0.32
C ARG A 154 -12.97 2.51 0.18
N ILE A 155 -11.92 2.70 0.97
CA ILE A 155 -11.51 4.02 1.49
C ILE A 155 -11.31 4.98 0.32
N PHE A 156 -10.54 4.58 -0.69
CA PHE A 156 -10.23 5.46 -1.82
C PHE A 156 -11.48 5.87 -2.61
N ALA A 157 -12.50 5.00 -2.70
CA ALA A 157 -13.74 5.30 -3.40
C ALA A 157 -14.70 6.22 -2.62
N ILE A 158 -14.70 6.16 -1.28
CA ILE A 158 -15.71 6.83 -0.44
C ILE A 158 -15.17 8.03 0.35
N CYS A 159 -13.86 8.09 0.59
CA CYS A 159 -13.24 9.10 1.44
C CYS A 159 -12.65 10.24 0.61
N GLN A 160 -12.86 11.46 1.10
CA GLN A 160 -12.14 12.64 0.62
C GLN A 160 -10.74 12.71 1.26
N ASN A 161 -9.91 13.64 0.77
CA ASN A 161 -8.46 13.70 0.99
C ASN A 161 -8.02 13.53 2.47
N ASP A 162 -8.70 14.17 3.43
CA ASP A 162 -8.30 14.09 4.85
C ASP A 162 -8.56 12.71 5.47
N ARG A 163 -9.68 12.07 5.13
CA ARG A 163 -9.96 10.70 5.59
C ARG A 163 -9.07 9.67 4.87
N LEU A 164 -8.69 9.95 3.63
CA LEU A 164 -7.73 9.12 2.90
C LEU A 164 -6.32 9.23 3.51
N TRP A 165 -5.94 10.41 4.02
CA TRP A 165 -4.67 10.58 4.74
C TRP A 165 -4.64 9.81 6.06
N ASN A 166 -5.76 9.71 6.78
CA ASN A 166 -5.83 8.84 7.96
C ASN A 166 -5.49 7.38 7.64
N ALA A 167 -5.78 6.92 6.42
CA ALA A 167 -5.40 5.57 5.98
C ALA A 167 -3.88 5.43 5.84
N ILE A 168 -3.21 6.45 5.27
CA ILE A 168 -1.74 6.51 5.23
C ILE A 168 -1.16 6.50 6.64
N GLN A 169 -1.76 7.25 7.57
CA GLN A 169 -1.33 7.29 8.97
C GLN A 169 -1.59 6.00 9.76
N GLY A 170 -2.34 5.03 9.22
CA GLY A 170 -2.76 3.85 9.98
C GLY A 170 -3.81 4.16 11.06
N ARG A 171 -4.58 5.24 10.89
CA ARG A 171 -5.60 5.71 11.84
C ARG A 171 -7.03 5.40 11.42
N VAL A 172 -7.21 4.53 10.41
CA VAL A 172 -8.52 4.05 10.00
C VAL A 172 -8.89 2.84 10.85
N LEU A 173 -10.06 2.90 11.49
CA LEU A 173 -10.66 1.75 12.15
C LEU A 173 -11.27 0.84 11.08
N LEU A 174 -10.93 -0.44 11.12
CA LEU A 174 -11.47 -1.42 10.17
C LEU A 174 -12.99 -1.59 10.35
N SER A 175 -13.51 -1.40 11.56
CA SER A 175 -14.96 -1.39 11.86
C SER A 175 -15.70 -0.38 11.00
N ASP A 176 -15.17 0.83 10.87
CA ASP A 176 -15.81 1.92 10.14
C ASP A 176 -15.93 1.62 8.63
N LEU A 177 -15.08 0.72 8.12
CA LEU A 177 -15.11 0.25 6.74
C LEU A 177 -16.13 -0.86 6.52
N LEU A 178 -16.45 -1.62 7.57
CA LEU A 178 -17.44 -2.71 7.54
C LEU A 178 -18.87 -2.18 7.72
N GLU A 179 -19.07 -1.16 8.54
CA GLU A 179 -20.40 -0.55 8.79
C GLU A 179 -21.01 0.14 7.56
N THR A 180 -20.22 0.38 6.51
CA THR A 180 -20.69 0.94 5.23
C THR A 180 -21.10 -0.14 4.21
N LEU A 181 -21.16 -1.42 4.61
CA LEU A 181 -21.74 -2.48 3.78
C LEU A 181 -23.28 -2.37 3.80
N PRO A 182 -23.96 -2.30 2.63
CA PRO A 182 -25.40 -2.43 2.60
C PRO A 182 -25.76 -3.85 3.06
N GLY A 183 -26.23 -4.01 4.31
CA GLY A 183 -26.75 -5.29 4.78
C GLY A 183 -26.50 -5.65 6.24
N THR A 184 -25.65 -4.94 6.99
CA THR A 184 -25.47 -5.22 8.43
C THR A 184 -26.22 -4.21 9.28
N LYS A 185 -27.55 -4.29 9.23
CA LYS A 185 -28.38 -4.00 10.40
C LYS A 185 -28.88 -5.35 10.90
N ASN A 186 -28.40 -5.77 12.06
CA ASN A 186 -29.11 -6.79 12.84
C ASN A 186 -30.47 -6.21 13.27
#